data_AF-A0A1Z8RFV4-F1
#
_entry.id   AF-A0A1Z8RFV4-F1
#
_cell.length_a   1.000
_cell.length_b   1.000
_cell.length_c   1.000
_cell.angle_alpha   90.00
_cell.angle_beta   90.00
_cell.angle_gamma   90.00
#
_symmetry.space_group_name_H-M   'P 1'
#
loop_
_entity.id
_entity.type
_entity.pdbx_description
1 polymer ?
#
loop_
_entity_poly.entity_id
_entity_poly.type
_entity_poly.pdbx_seq_one_letter_code
_entity_poly.pdbx_strand_id
1 'polypeptide(L)'
;MIFGQRNPDNRNQSVVDLLVGQVRHDLGALDKNLGDVPFAATTQLTRADCSLVPALWMCSGSLPMLGADSPLTGPDRLIFYRERIAENENAARIIEETNRGLKARMDGTGRRMSEEGLTEAKVQQTENN
;
A
#
# COMPACT_ATOMS: atom_id res chain seq x y z
N MET A 1 -0.93 15.39 5.28
CA MET A 1 -0.63 14.11 5.96
C MET A 1 -1.94 13.39 6.27
N ILE A 2 -2.18 12.22 5.65
CA ILE A 2 -3.43 11.44 5.77
C ILE A 2 -3.72 10.98 7.21
N PHE A 3 -2.69 10.68 7.99
CA PHE A 3 -2.85 10.11 9.34
C PHE A 3 -3.51 11.05 10.34
N GLY A 4 -3.33 12.37 10.19
CA GLY A 4 -3.99 13.37 11.04
C GLY A 4 -5.49 13.52 10.76
N GLN A 5 -6.02 12.87 9.72
CA GLN A 5 -7.43 12.94 9.31
C GLN A 5 -8.20 11.64 9.58
N ARG A 6 -7.56 10.67 10.25
CA ARG A 6 -8.13 9.33 10.47
C ARG A 6 -9.27 9.32 11.49
N ASN A 7 -9.20 10.16 12.53
CA ASN A 7 -10.25 10.22 13.53
C ASN A 7 -11.40 11.12 13.00
N PRO A 8 -12.61 10.58 12.78
CA PRO A 8 -13.74 11.35 12.27
C PRO A 8 -14.14 12.51 13.18
N ASP A 9 -13.90 12.41 14.50
CA ASP A 9 -14.33 13.42 15.47
C ASP A 9 -13.52 14.72 15.40
N ASN A 10 -12.30 14.67 14.84
CA ASN A 10 -11.38 15.81 14.83
C ASN A 10 -10.75 16.10 13.46
N ARG A 11 -11.15 15.38 12.40
CA ARG A 11 -10.63 15.60 11.06
C ARG A 11 -11.20 16.87 10.43
N ASN A 12 -10.38 17.50 9.59
CA ASN A 12 -10.81 18.59 8.72
C ASN A 12 -11.39 18.00 7.42
N GLN A 13 -12.71 18.12 7.26
CA GLN A 13 -13.40 17.52 6.12
C GLN A 13 -12.93 18.10 4.77
N SER A 14 -12.62 19.41 4.69
CA SER A 14 -12.10 20.01 3.46
C SER A 14 -10.73 19.43 3.05
N VAL A 15 -9.89 19.06 4.03
CA VAL A 15 -8.62 18.38 3.76
C VAL A 15 -8.87 16.95 3.29
N VAL A 16 -9.83 16.24 3.87
CA VAL A 16 -10.22 14.90 3.42
C VAL A 16 -10.72 14.95 1.98
N ASP A 17 -11.64 15.86 1.68
CA ASP A 17 -12.23 16.00 0.35
C ASP A 17 -11.17 16.33 -0.70
N LEU A 18 -10.22 17.21 -0.36
CA LEU A 18 -9.07 17.52 -1.22
C LEU A 18 -8.21 16.29 -1.50
N LEU A 19 -7.88 15.51 -0.46
CA LEU A 19 -7.03 14.32 -0.59
C LEU A 19 -7.73 13.21 -1.38
N VAL A 20 -9.02 12.96 -1.10
CA VAL A 20 -9.83 11.99 -1.83
C VAL A 20 -9.97 12.42 -3.30
N GLY A 21 -10.23 13.70 -3.55
CA GLY A 21 -10.31 14.27 -4.90
C GLY A 21 -9.00 14.10 -5.68
N GLN A 22 -7.86 14.39 -5.04
CA GLN A 22 -6.54 14.22 -5.66
C GLN A 22 -6.28 12.76 -6.04
N VAL A 23 -6.53 11.81 -5.13
CA VAL A 23 -6.33 10.39 -5.45
C VAL A 23 -7.23 9.92 -6.60
N ARG A 24 -8.49 10.35 -6.64
CA ARG A 24 -9.41 10.02 -7.74
C ARG A 24 -8.93 10.62 -9.07
N HIS A 25 -8.50 11.87 -9.06
CA HIS A 25 -7.92 12.53 -10.23
C HIS A 25 -6.69 11.77 -10.75
N ASP A 26 -5.77 11.42 -9.85
CA ASP A 26 -4.50 10.78 -10.21
C ASP A 26 -4.70 9.35 -10.69
N LEU A 27 -5.66 8.61 -10.14
CA LEU A 27 -6.04 7.28 -10.64
C LEU A 27 -6.70 7.36 -12.02
N GLY A 28 -7.51 8.39 -12.28
CA GLY A 28 -8.04 8.65 -13.61
C GLY A 28 -6.95 9.02 -14.63
N ALA A 29 -5.89 9.72 -14.21
CA ALA A 29 -4.73 10.00 -15.03
C ALA A 29 -3.87 8.75 -15.27
N LEU A 30 -3.66 7.93 -14.23
CA LEU A 30 -2.96 6.66 -14.32
C LEU A 30 -3.64 5.73 -15.33
N ASP A 31 -4.96 5.56 -15.25
CA ASP A 31 -5.71 4.67 -16.15
C ASP A 31 -5.51 5.02 -17.64
N LYS A 32 -5.44 6.32 -17.96
CA LYS A 32 -5.14 6.80 -19.32
C LYS A 32 -3.71 6.48 -19.78
N ASN A 33 -2.78 6.31 -18.85
CA ASN A 33 -1.38 5.99 -19.13
C ASN A 33 -1.08 4.49 -19.08
N LEU A 34 -2.04 3.66 -18.61
CA LEU A 34 -1.94 2.21 -18.72
C LEU A 34 -2.18 1.80 -20.17
N GLY A 35 -1.30 0.94 -20.68
CA GLY A 35 -1.48 0.31 -21.98
C GLY A 35 -2.47 -0.85 -21.94
N ASP A 36 -2.97 -1.25 -23.10
CA ASP A 36 -3.80 -2.45 -23.26
C ASP A 36 -2.92 -3.72 -23.31
N VAL A 37 -2.04 -3.87 -22.31
CA VAL A 37 -1.05 -4.94 -22.17
C VAL A 37 -1.08 -5.51 -20.75
N PRO A 38 -0.55 -6.74 -20.51
CA PRO A 38 -0.67 -7.40 -19.21
C PRO A 38 0.02 -6.69 -18.02
N PHE A 39 1.01 -5.84 -18.27
CA PHE A 39 1.76 -5.10 -17.23
C PHE A 39 1.64 -3.59 -17.44
N ALA A 40 2.14 -2.79 -16.49
CA ALA A 40 1.83 -1.35 -16.42
C ALA A 40 2.16 -0.56 -17.71
N ALA A 41 3.22 -0.96 -18.43
CA ALA A 41 3.65 -0.27 -19.66
C ALA A 41 3.93 -1.19 -20.85
N THR A 42 4.17 -2.50 -20.62
CA THR A 42 4.61 -3.42 -21.68
C THR A 42 4.04 -4.83 -21.48
N THR A 43 4.40 -5.78 -22.35
CA THR A 43 4.07 -7.20 -22.20
C THR A 43 4.98 -7.95 -21.22
N GLN A 44 5.97 -7.27 -20.64
CA GLN A 44 6.88 -7.80 -19.63
C GLN A 44 6.85 -6.95 -18.35
N LEU A 45 7.20 -7.56 -17.22
CA LEU A 45 7.37 -6.86 -15.95
C LEU A 45 8.47 -5.79 -16.06
N THR A 46 8.18 -4.62 -15.51
CA THR A 46 9.11 -3.49 -15.50
C THR A 46 9.18 -2.84 -14.12
N ARG A 47 10.07 -1.85 -13.97
CA ARG A 47 10.12 -1.02 -12.76
C ARG A 47 8.81 -0.25 -12.50
N ALA A 48 8.00 -0.01 -13.54
CA ALA A 48 6.69 0.62 -13.36
C ALA A 48 5.80 -0.27 -12.48
N ASP A 49 5.79 -1.58 -12.71
CA ASP A 49 5.05 -2.55 -11.90
C ASP A 49 5.54 -2.58 -10.45
N CYS A 50 6.86 -2.53 -10.25
CA CYS A 50 7.44 -2.46 -8.90
C CYS A 50 6.98 -1.24 -8.11
N SER A 51 6.71 -0.11 -8.77
CA SER A 51 6.14 1.08 -8.12
C SER A 51 4.62 0.99 -7.97
N LEU A 52 3.94 0.39 -8.95
CA LEU A 52 2.50 0.46 -9.06
C LEU A 52 1.81 -0.54 -8.12
N VAL A 53 2.33 -1.75 -8.00
CA VAL A 53 1.79 -2.78 -7.08
C VAL A 53 1.65 -2.26 -5.63
N PRO A 54 2.72 -1.74 -4.98
CA PRO A 54 2.61 -1.24 -3.62
C PRO A 54 1.76 0.05 -3.53
N ALA A 55 1.80 0.92 -4.55
CA ALA A 55 0.99 2.12 -4.57
C ALA A 55 -0.51 1.80 -4.60
N LEU A 56 -0.93 0.86 -5.46
CA LEU A 56 -2.32 0.42 -5.53
C LEU A 56 -2.75 -0.32 -4.26
N TRP A 57 -1.89 -1.17 -3.69
CA TRP A 57 -2.15 -1.76 -2.38
C TRP A 57 -2.41 -0.69 -1.31
N MET A 58 -1.58 0.36 -1.26
CA MET A 58 -1.75 1.46 -0.31
C MET A 58 -3.06 2.23 -0.55
N CYS A 59 -3.42 2.52 -1.80
CA CYS A 59 -4.68 3.18 -2.15
C CYS A 59 -5.91 2.37 -1.72
N SER A 60 -5.85 1.04 -1.82
CA SER A 60 -6.96 0.16 -1.42
C SER A 60 -7.30 0.24 0.08
N GLY A 61 -6.30 0.49 0.93
CA GLY A 61 -6.48 0.60 2.38
C GLY A 61 -6.62 2.04 2.88
N SER A 62 -5.96 3.02 2.25
CA SER A 62 -5.81 4.36 2.81
C SER A 62 -7.05 5.24 2.70
N LEU A 63 -7.84 5.09 1.63
CA LEU A 63 -9.08 5.87 1.45
C LEU A 63 -10.23 5.41 2.35
N PRO A 64 -10.45 4.09 2.54
CA PRO A 64 -11.38 3.59 3.55
C PRO A 64 -11.09 4.10 4.96
N MET A 65 -9.81 4.33 5.31
CA MET A 65 -9.45 4.93 6.60
C MET A 65 -9.92 6.38 6.75
N LEU A 66 -10.26 7.07 5.67
CA LEU A 66 -10.85 8.40 5.67
C LEU A 66 -12.39 8.36 5.51
N GLY A 67 -13.01 7.17 5.50
CA GLY A 67 -14.44 7.00 5.25
C GLY A 67 -14.86 7.22 3.79
N ALA A 68 -13.92 7.13 2.84
CA ALA A 68 -14.19 7.15 1.41
C ALA A 68 -14.09 5.74 0.82
N ASP A 69 -14.85 5.45 -0.23
CA ASP A 69 -14.77 4.18 -0.93
C ASP A 69 -13.38 3.93 -1.53
N SER A 70 -13.02 2.65 -1.65
CA SER A 70 -11.81 2.26 -2.38
C SER A 70 -11.91 2.71 -3.83
N PRO A 71 -10.93 3.45 -4.36
CA PRO A 71 -11.00 4.01 -5.70
C PRO A 71 -10.66 2.95 -6.77
N LEU A 72 -10.31 1.74 -6.34
CA LEU A 72 -9.92 0.63 -7.21
C LEU A 72 -11.12 -0.13 -7.77
N THR A 73 -12.34 0.37 -7.56
CA THR A 73 -13.53 0.02 -8.35
C THR A 73 -13.64 0.89 -9.62
N GLY A 74 -12.56 1.58 -9.97
CA GLY A 74 -12.50 2.61 -11.02
C GLY A 74 -12.40 2.05 -12.45
N PRO A 75 -11.83 2.81 -13.39
CA PRO A 75 -11.91 2.55 -14.83
C PRO A 75 -11.28 1.23 -15.29
N ASP A 76 -11.73 0.79 -16.48
CA ASP A 76 -11.58 -0.57 -16.99
C ASP A 76 -10.13 -1.06 -17.10
N ARG A 77 -9.16 -0.18 -17.42
CA ARG A 77 -7.75 -0.58 -17.61
C ARG A 77 -7.02 -0.78 -16.29
N LEU A 78 -7.29 0.06 -15.29
CA LEU A 78 -6.72 -0.11 -13.96
C LEU A 78 -7.22 -1.42 -13.32
N ILE A 79 -8.50 -1.75 -13.49
CA ILE A 79 -9.05 -3.04 -13.04
C ILE A 79 -8.36 -4.18 -13.78
N PHE A 80 -8.29 -4.12 -15.11
CA PHE A 80 -7.62 -5.14 -15.92
C PHE A 80 -6.17 -5.37 -15.49
N TYR A 81 -5.39 -4.31 -15.34
CA TYR A 81 -4.01 -4.38 -14.86
C TYR A 81 -3.93 -5.06 -13.48
N ARG A 82 -4.80 -4.65 -12.56
CA ARG A 82 -4.79 -5.14 -11.18
C ARG A 82 -5.12 -6.64 -11.10
N GLU A 83 -6.04 -7.11 -11.93
CA GLU A 83 -6.36 -8.53 -12.04
C GLU A 83 -5.18 -9.33 -12.61
N ARG A 84 -4.54 -8.82 -13.66
CA ARG A 84 -3.39 -9.50 -14.28
C ARG A 84 -2.17 -9.56 -13.39
N ILE A 85 -1.81 -8.46 -12.74
CA ILE A 85 -0.63 -8.43 -11.86
C ILE A 85 -0.84 -9.30 -10.61
N ALA A 86 -2.09 -9.53 -10.18
CA ALA A 86 -2.40 -10.41 -9.06
C ALA A 86 -2.09 -11.90 -9.37
N GLU A 87 -2.11 -12.30 -10.64
CA GLU A 87 -1.70 -13.66 -11.07
C GLU A 87 -0.18 -13.85 -11.02
N ASN A 88 0.60 -12.78 -10.90
CA ASN A 88 2.06 -12.86 -10.80
C ASN A 88 2.50 -13.26 -9.39
N GLU A 89 3.25 -14.36 -9.28
CA GLU A 89 3.73 -14.91 -8.00
C GLU A 89 4.55 -13.90 -7.16
N ASN A 90 5.35 -13.06 -7.82
CA ASN A 90 6.20 -12.09 -7.12
C ASN A 90 5.37 -10.94 -6.56
N ALA A 91 4.41 -10.43 -7.36
CA ALA A 91 3.50 -9.40 -6.91
C ALA A 91 2.62 -9.90 -5.76
N ALA A 92 2.08 -11.12 -5.86
CA ALA A 92 1.30 -11.75 -4.81
C ALA A 92 2.09 -11.89 -3.50
N ARG A 93 3.34 -12.38 -3.58
CA ARG A 93 4.23 -12.50 -2.43
C ARG A 93 4.54 -11.14 -1.80
N ILE A 94 4.80 -10.11 -2.59
CA ILE A 94 5.03 -8.74 -2.09
C ILE A 94 3.81 -8.23 -1.32
N ILE A 95 2.60 -8.44 -1.85
CA ILE A 95 1.36 -8.03 -1.20
C ILE A 95 1.15 -8.78 0.13
N GLU A 96 1.40 -10.09 0.14
CA GLU A 96 1.32 -10.91 1.36
C GLU A 96 2.29 -10.41 2.44
N GLU A 97 3.55 -10.21 2.07
CA GLU A 97 4.59 -9.66 2.96
C GLU A 97 4.21 -8.29 3.50
N THR A 98 3.65 -7.43 2.65
CA THR A 98 3.19 -6.10 3.03
C THR A 98 2.01 -6.18 4.00
N ASN A 99 1.06 -7.08 3.77
CA ASN A 99 -0.06 -7.32 4.69
C ASN A 99 0.43 -7.83 6.05
N ARG A 100 1.37 -8.77 6.06
CA ARG A 100 1.99 -9.29 7.29
C ARG A 100 2.67 -8.16 8.07
N GLY A 101 3.46 -7.33 7.38
CA GLY A 101 4.12 -6.18 7.98
C GLY A 101 3.15 -5.13 8.52
N LEU A 102 2.05 -4.85 7.80
CA LEU A 102 1.02 -3.92 8.27
C LEU A 102 0.32 -4.46 9.52
N LYS A 103 -0.09 -5.74 9.51
CA LYS A 103 -0.70 -6.40 10.66
C LYS A 103 0.21 -6.31 11.88
N ALA A 104 1.50 -6.65 11.69
CA ALA A 104 2.47 -6.63 12.77
C ALA A 104 2.71 -5.23 13.38
N ARG A 105 2.56 -4.18 12.56
CA ARG A 105 2.62 -2.78 13.03
C ARG A 105 1.35 -2.38 13.78
N MET A 106 0.19 -2.85 13.32
CA MET A 106 -1.09 -2.51 13.93
C MET A 106 -1.34 -3.21 15.27
N ASP A 107 -0.92 -4.48 15.41
CA ASP A 107 -1.07 -5.26 16.64
C ASP A 107 0.12 -5.13 17.61
N GLY A 108 1.16 -4.37 17.22
CA GLY A 108 2.34 -4.11 18.03
C GLY A 108 3.33 -5.28 18.12
N THR A 109 3.07 -6.42 17.46
CA THR A 109 4.00 -7.58 17.42
C THR A 109 5.36 -7.19 16.84
N GLY A 110 5.39 -6.32 15.83
CA GLY A 110 6.63 -5.85 15.23
C GLY A 110 7.51 -5.06 16.21
N ARG A 111 6.91 -4.28 17.11
CA ARG A 111 7.65 -3.54 18.14
C ARG A 111 8.26 -4.49 19.17
N ARG A 112 7.47 -5.47 19.64
CA ARG A 112 7.93 -6.49 20.61
C ARG A 112 9.10 -7.32 20.06
N MET A 113 9.00 -7.80 18.83
CA MET A 113 10.09 -8.57 18.19
C MET A 113 11.38 -7.74 18.04
N SER A 114 11.28 -6.44 17.73
CA SER A 114 12.46 -5.56 17.70
C SER A 114 13.07 -5.34 19.08
N GLU A 115 12.24 -5.15 20.10
CA GLU A 115 12.70 -4.98 21.49
C GLU A 115 13.39 -6.25 22.01
N GLU A 116 12.79 -7.42 21.76
CA GLU A 116 13.34 -8.74 22.10
C GLU A 116 14.69 -9.00 21.41
N GLY A 117 14.79 -8.74 20.09
CA GLY A 117 16.06 -8.89 19.36
C GLY A 117 17.16 -7.92 19.83
N LEU A 118 16.80 -6.71 20.28
CA LEU A 118 17.75 -5.77 20.87
C LEU A 118 18.25 -6.26 22.24
N THR A 119 17.41 -6.90 23.04
CA THR A 119 17.83 -7.52 24.30
C THR A 119 18.73 -8.74 24.07
N GLU A 120 18.39 -9.63 23.14
CA GLU A 120 19.22 -10.80 22.79
C GLU A 120 20.60 -10.38 22.29
N ALA A 121 20.66 -9.36 21.42
CA ALA A 121 21.93 -8.84 20.92
C ALA A 121 22.81 -8.24 22.04
N LYS A 122 22.20 -7.60 23.05
CA LYS A 122 22.92 -7.06 24.22
C LYS A 122 23.43 -8.17 25.14
N VAL A 123 22.65 -9.22 25.36
CA VAL A 123 23.05 -10.39 26.15
C VAL A 123 24.24 -11.08 25.47
N GLN A 124 24.16 -11.32 24.16
CA GLN A 124 25.23 -11.96 23.39
C GLN A 124 26.53 -11.13 23.35
N GLN A 125 26.44 -9.80 23.38
CA GLN A 125 27.62 -8.91 23.48
C GLN A 125 28.26 -8.92 24.87
N THR A 126 27.49 -9.23 25.92
CA THR A 126 27.99 -9.26 27.30
C THR A 126 28.63 -10.62 27.62
N GLU A 127 28.20 -11.70 26.96
CA GLU A 127 28.77 -13.05 27.12
C GLU A 127 30.07 -13.29 26.32
N ASN A 128 30.33 -12.47 25.30
CA ASN A 128 31.52 -12.57 24.44
C ASN A 128 32.68 -11.64 24.86
N ASN A 129 32.62 -11.03 26.04
CA ASN A 129 33.62 -10.11 26.59
C ASN A 129 34.03 -10.50 28.01
#